data_AF-A0A5C5V594-F1
#
_entry.id   AF-A0A5C5V594-F1
#
_cell.length_a   1.000
_cell.length_b   1.000
_cell.length_c   1.000
_cell.angle_alpha   90.00
_cell.angle_beta   90.00
_cell.angle_gamma   90.00
#
_symmetry.space_group_name_H-M   'P 1'
#
loop_
_entity.id
_entity.type
_entity.pdbx_description
1 polymer ?
#
loop_
_entity_poly.entity_id
_entity_poly.type
_entity_poly.pdbx_seq_one_letter_code
_entity_poly.pdbx_strand_id
1 'polypeptide(L)'
;MAKNKPTDQAEPKPKRAPKPKPAPGPWPFPYWLRLCLSVWLAWHMFVVFMAPLSLQPKTSLLTETIAQSKLIRWYSDPLYLNGGYSFFSPDPPPGGRVYRYTVYGEGNQPIAEGEFPNRANPNHATQWPRLWYHRHMMLVDQSTFAPLAPTEEETRRLFMRSYARHLLRKHGGQSIKLESVTHDLLMPDGVLSGQDPTDPELYRSELTVVERADQLDQPLLPEDMFQPPAELLPQGGPAQ
;
A
#
# COMPACT_ATOMS: atom_id res chain seq x y z
N MET A 1 -78.57 -71.70 41.16
CA MET A 1 -78.16 -71.71 39.74
C MET A 1 -78.36 -70.32 39.15
N ALA A 2 -77.28 -69.55 38.97
CA ALA A 2 -77.17 -68.44 38.02
C ALA A 2 -75.67 -68.18 37.80
N LYS A 3 -75.27 -68.07 36.53
CA LYS A 3 -73.92 -68.34 36.01
C LYS A 3 -72.96 -67.16 36.19
N ASN A 4 -71.74 -67.44 36.64
CA ASN A 4 -70.59 -66.52 36.60
C ASN A 4 -70.21 -66.21 35.15
N LYS A 5 -70.07 -64.92 34.82
CA LYS A 5 -69.55 -64.43 33.54
C LYS A 5 -68.01 -64.63 33.51
N PRO A 6 -67.43 -65.19 32.44
CA PRO A 6 -65.98 -65.34 32.36
C PRO A 6 -65.32 -63.98 32.13
N THR A 7 -64.24 -63.74 32.88
CA THR A 7 -63.35 -62.59 32.76
C THR A 7 -62.61 -62.66 31.43
N ASP A 8 -62.90 -61.71 30.55
CA ASP A 8 -62.27 -61.55 29.25
C ASP A 8 -60.80 -61.15 29.46
N GLN A 9 -59.87 -62.05 29.12
CA GLN A 9 -58.43 -61.80 29.19
C GLN A 9 -58.05 -60.90 28.01
N ALA A 10 -57.76 -59.63 28.30
CA ALA A 10 -57.25 -58.70 27.32
C ALA A 10 -55.88 -59.18 26.80
N GLU A 11 -55.81 -59.52 25.52
CA GLU A 11 -54.58 -59.92 24.84
C GLU A 11 -53.50 -58.81 24.93
N PRO A 12 -52.22 -59.17 25.15
CA PRO A 12 -51.15 -58.19 25.24
C PRO A 12 -50.89 -57.55 23.87
N LYS A 13 -51.07 -56.22 23.77
CA LYS A 13 -50.78 -55.45 22.56
C LYS A 13 -49.35 -55.74 22.06
N PRO A 14 -49.16 -56.05 20.76
CA PRO A 14 -47.84 -56.36 20.22
C PRO A 14 -46.89 -55.17 20.39
N LYS A 15 -45.74 -55.40 21.00
CA LYS A 15 -44.67 -54.41 21.14
C LYS A 15 -44.26 -53.93 19.74
N ARG A 16 -44.50 -52.64 19.48
CA ARG A 16 -44.15 -51.97 18.22
C ARG A 16 -42.66 -52.21 17.94
N ALA A 17 -42.35 -52.81 16.80
CA ALA A 17 -40.96 -53.06 16.40
C ALA A 17 -40.15 -51.74 16.43
N PRO A 18 -38.90 -51.77 16.91
CA PRO A 18 -38.05 -50.58 16.95
C PRO A 18 -37.87 -50.05 15.53
N LYS A 19 -38.14 -48.76 15.33
CA LYS A 19 -37.95 -48.12 14.02
C LYS A 19 -36.48 -48.30 13.59
N PRO A 20 -36.22 -48.68 12.33
CA PRO A 20 -34.86 -48.83 11.83
C PRO A 20 -34.12 -47.49 11.97
N LYS A 21 -32.90 -47.53 12.53
CA LYS A 21 -32.03 -46.36 12.62
C LYS A 21 -31.73 -45.88 11.19
N PRO A 22 -31.83 -44.58 10.89
CA PRO A 22 -31.48 -44.06 9.58
C PRO A 22 -30.03 -44.44 9.26
N ALA A 23 -29.78 -44.92 8.05
CA ALA A 23 -28.44 -45.26 7.59
C ALA A 23 -27.50 -44.05 7.76
N PRO A 24 -26.23 -44.27 8.16
CA PRO A 24 -25.28 -43.18 8.25
C PRO A 24 -25.17 -42.50 6.88
N GLY A 25 -25.50 -41.20 6.84
CA GLY A 25 -25.38 -40.42 5.61
C GLY A 25 -23.94 -40.41 5.09
N PRO A 26 -23.72 -40.03 3.82
CA PRO A 26 -22.43 -40.18 3.11
C PRO A 26 -21.27 -39.32 3.64
N TRP A 27 -21.46 -38.63 4.75
CA TRP A 27 -20.52 -37.64 5.28
C TRP A 27 -20.29 -37.89 6.77
N PRO A 28 -19.03 -37.87 7.24
CA PRO A 28 -18.67 -38.29 8.61
C PRO A 28 -19.11 -37.31 9.70
N PHE A 29 -19.53 -36.09 9.34
CA PHE A 29 -19.83 -35.03 10.30
C PHE A 29 -21.31 -34.94 10.67
N PRO A 30 -21.66 -34.66 11.94
CA PRO A 30 -23.04 -34.41 12.32
C PRO A 30 -23.57 -33.13 11.65
N TYR A 31 -24.89 -33.06 11.43
CA TYR A 31 -25.53 -31.96 10.69
C TYR A 31 -25.24 -30.58 11.29
N TRP A 32 -25.25 -30.46 12.62
CA TRP A 32 -24.97 -29.20 13.31
C TRP A 32 -23.57 -28.67 13.01
N LEU A 33 -22.57 -29.57 12.93
CA LEU A 33 -21.19 -29.18 12.63
C LEU A 33 -21.07 -28.67 11.20
N ARG A 34 -21.77 -29.29 10.24
CA ARG A 34 -21.83 -28.81 8.86
C ARG A 34 -22.49 -27.45 8.78
N LEU A 35 -23.57 -27.24 9.52
CA LEU A 35 -24.24 -25.94 9.59
C LEU A 35 -23.28 -24.87 10.15
N CYS A 36 -22.58 -25.16 11.25
CA CYS A 36 -21.59 -24.25 11.82
C CYS A 36 -20.47 -23.93 10.83
N LEU A 37 -19.92 -24.94 10.14
CA LEU A 37 -18.87 -24.75 9.12
C LEU A 37 -19.38 -23.93 7.93
N SER A 38 -20.59 -24.18 7.45
CA SER A 38 -21.21 -23.42 6.36
C SER A 38 -21.42 -21.96 6.75
N VAL A 39 -21.92 -21.69 7.97
CA VAL A 39 -22.09 -20.32 8.49
C VAL A 39 -20.73 -19.64 8.63
N TRP A 40 -19.73 -20.33 9.18
CA TRP A 40 -18.38 -19.79 9.31
C TRP A 40 -17.74 -19.49 7.95
N LEU A 41 -17.89 -20.38 6.96
CA LEU A 41 -17.37 -20.17 5.61
C LEU A 41 -18.05 -18.98 4.92
N ALA A 42 -19.37 -18.88 5.04
CA ALA A 42 -20.12 -17.72 4.53
C ALA A 42 -19.67 -16.42 5.19
N TRP A 43 -19.45 -16.44 6.51
CA TRP A 43 -18.90 -15.31 7.27
C TRP A 43 -17.48 -14.95 6.80
N HIS A 44 -16.61 -15.93 6.62
CA HIS A 44 -15.26 -15.72 6.13
C HIS A 44 -15.25 -15.08 4.74
N MET A 45 -16.01 -15.66 3.79
CA MET A 45 -16.14 -15.09 2.45
C MET A 45 -16.67 -13.66 2.49
N PHE A 46 -17.69 -13.40 3.30
CA PHE A 46 -18.21 -12.05 3.50
C PHE A 46 -17.11 -11.08 3.96
N VAL A 47 -16.33 -11.42 4.99
CA VAL A 47 -15.23 -10.56 5.47
C VAL A 47 -14.14 -10.36 4.40
N VAL A 48 -13.77 -11.41 3.66
CA VAL A 48 -12.77 -11.35 2.58
C VAL A 48 -13.20 -10.37 1.48
N PHE A 49 -14.48 -10.29 1.15
CA PHE A 49 -14.98 -9.31 0.17
C PHE A 49 -15.18 -7.91 0.76
N MET A 50 -15.54 -7.80 2.04
CA MET A 50 -15.72 -6.49 2.68
C MET A 50 -14.42 -5.67 2.74
N ALA A 51 -13.27 -6.32 2.93
CA ALA A 51 -11.97 -5.64 2.96
C ALA A 51 -11.67 -4.85 1.66
N PRO A 52 -11.61 -5.45 0.45
CA PRO A 52 -11.35 -4.70 -0.78
C PRO A 52 -12.50 -3.75 -1.15
N LEU A 53 -13.76 -4.08 -0.82
CA LEU A 53 -14.90 -3.18 -1.06
C LEU A 53 -14.88 -1.92 -0.20
N SER A 54 -14.08 -1.90 0.87
CA SER A 54 -13.89 -0.73 1.73
C SER A 54 -12.73 0.18 1.32
N LEU A 55 -11.97 -0.19 0.27
CA LEU A 55 -10.89 0.64 -0.25
C LEU A 55 -11.45 1.77 -1.12
N GLN A 56 -11.07 3.01 -0.80
CA GLN A 56 -11.38 4.23 -1.54
C GLN A 56 -10.86 4.18 -2.99
N PRO A 57 -11.46 4.89 -3.98
CA PRO A 57 -11.97 6.28 -3.88
C PRO A 57 -13.49 6.48 -3.80
N LYS A 58 -14.32 5.46 -4.08
CA LYS A 58 -15.80 5.60 -4.02
C LYS A 58 -16.44 4.41 -3.30
N THR A 59 -16.29 4.36 -1.99
CA THR A 59 -16.99 3.40 -1.15
C THR A 59 -18.22 4.05 -0.56
N SER A 60 -19.35 3.34 -0.60
CA SER A 60 -20.53 3.78 0.15
C SER A 60 -20.19 3.87 1.63
N LEU A 61 -20.67 4.91 2.31
CA LEU A 61 -20.51 5.08 3.77
C LEU A 61 -20.97 3.83 4.53
N LEU A 62 -21.96 3.11 4.01
CA LEU A 62 -22.43 1.84 4.58
C LEU A 62 -21.35 0.75 4.52
N THR A 63 -20.69 0.60 3.37
CA THR A 63 -19.63 -0.40 3.18
C THR A 63 -18.45 -0.12 4.11
N GLU A 64 -18.07 1.15 4.23
CA GLU A 64 -17.03 1.59 5.16
C GLU A 64 -17.43 1.33 6.61
N THR A 65 -18.64 1.72 7.01
CA THR A 65 -19.15 1.52 8.38
C THR A 65 -19.21 0.05 8.75
N ILE A 66 -19.65 -0.81 7.82
CA ILE A 66 -19.72 -2.26 8.03
C ILE A 66 -18.31 -2.84 8.13
N ALA A 67 -17.41 -2.52 7.19
CA ALA A 67 -16.02 -3.00 7.20
C ALA A 67 -15.24 -2.58 8.45
N GLN A 68 -15.47 -1.35 8.93
CA GLN A 68 -14.85 -0.80 10.14
C GLN A 68 -15.59 -1.19 11.44
N SER A 69 -16.69 -1.94 11.34
CA SER A 69 -17.41 -2.39 12.51
C SER A 69 -16.54 -3.29 13.39
N LYS A 70 -16.74 -3.20 14.71
CA LYS A 70 -16.00 -4.00 15.70
C LYS A 70 -16.08 -5.51 15.42
N LEU A 71 -17.21 -5.97 14.90
CA LEU A 71 -17.46 -7.38 14.59
C LEU A 71 -16.56 -7.89 13.44
N ILE A 72 -16.47 -7.13 12.35
CA ILE A 72 -15.61 -7.48 11.21
C ILE A 72 -14.15 -7.36 11.62
N ARG A 73 -13.77 -6.25 12.26
CA ARG A 73 -12.39 -5.99 12.69
C ARG A 73 -11.82 -7.03 13.64
N TRP A 74 -12.63 -7.50 14.60
CA TRP A 74 -12.20 -8.55 15.52
C TRP A 74 -11.84 -9.87 14.82
N TYR A 75 -12.44 -10.13 13.65
CA TYR A 75 -12.14 -11.29 12.83
C TYR A 75 -11.05 -11.01 11.77
N SER A 76 -11.08 -9.85 11.11
CA SER A 76 -10.16 -9.49 10.03
C SER A 76 -8.77 -9.15 10.51
N ASP A 77 -8.64 -8.41 11.63
CA ASP A 77 -7.35 -7.87 12.09
C ASP A 77 -6.38 -9.01 12.48
N PRO A 78 -6.78 -10.04 13.26
CA PRO A 78 -5.87 -11.15 13.61
C PRO A 78 -5.48 -12.03 12.41
N LEU A 79 -6.35 -12.10 11.40
CA LEU A 79 -6.10 -12.84 10.16
C LEU A 79 -5.44 -11.99 9.07
N TYR A 80 -5.20 -10.70 9.34
CA TYR A 80 -4.63 -9.72 8.42
C TYR A 80 -5.37 -9.62 7.07
N LEU A 81 -6.70 -9.83 7.08
CA LEU A 81 -7.51 -9.83 5.85
C LEU A 81 -7.76 -8.42 5.30
N ASN A 82 -7.57 -7.39 6.11
CA ASN A 82 -7.78 -5.97 5.77
C ASN A 82 -6.51 -5.23 5.30
N GLY A 83 -5.33 -5.86 5.39
CA GLY A 83 -4.04 -5.26 5.00
C GLY A 83 -3.40 -5.86 3.75
N GLY A 84 -4.08 -6.79 3.07
CA GLY A 84 -3.47 -7.57 1.98
C GLY A 84 -2.92 -6.75 0.82
N TYR A 85 -3.50 -5.58 0.53
CA TYR A 85 -3.00 -4.68 -0.52
C TYR A 85 -1.71 -3.94 -0.09
N SER A 86 -1.66 -3.49 1.16
CA SER A 86 -0.51 -2.75 1.73
C SER A 86 0.77 -3.57 1.77
N PHE A 87 0.67 -4.91 1.78
CA PHE A 87 1.83 -5.80 1.72
C PHE A 87 2.55 -5.76 0.36
N PHE A 88 1.81 -5.62 -0.74
CA PHE A 88 2.39 -5.61 -2.10
C PHE A 88 2.59 -4.21 -2.66
N SER A 89 1.88 -3.23 -2.11
CA SER A 89 2.01 -1.82 -2.44
C SER A 89 1.89 -1.03 -1.13
N PRO A 90 3.02 -0.73 -0.45
CA PRO A 90 3.02 0.29 0.59
C PRO A 90 2.30 1.52 0.06
N ASP A 91 1.54 2.22 0.90
CA ASP A 91 0.82 3.42 0.46
C ASP A 91 1.79 4.30 -0.34
N PRO A 92 1.47 4.58 -1.61
CA PRO A 92 2.38 5.38 -2.41
C PRO A 92 2.57 6.72 -1.67
N PRO A 93 3.79 7.27 -1.64
CA PRO A 93 3.96 8.64 -1.19
C PRO A 93 2.94 9.51 -1.92
N PRO A 94 2.44 10.62 -1.31
CA PRO A 94 1.48 11.51 -1.95
C PRO A 94 1.89 11.75 -3.40
N GLY A 95 1.12 11.11 -4.29
CA GLY A 95 1.56 10.81 -5.64
C GLY A 95 1.62 12.07 -6.49
N GLY A 96 2.48 12.07 -7.51
CA GLY A 96 2.53 13.14 -8.53
C GLY A 96 3.78 14.01 -8.50
N ARG A 97 4.84 13.65 -7.77
CA ARG A 97 6.09 14.43 -7.81
C ARG A 97 6.92 14.18 -9.06
N VAL A 98 7.45 15.27 -9.61
CA VAL A 98 8.35 15.30 -10.76
C VAL A 98 9.49 16.27 -10.45
N TYR A 99 10.71 15.89 -10.79
CA TYR A 99 11.86 16.80 -10.76
C TYR A 99 12.10 17.37 -12.15
N ARG A 100 12.11 18.70 -12.26
CA ARG A 100 12.47 19.44 -13.48
C ARG A 100 13.85 20.05 -13.31
N TYR A 101 14.70 19.93 -14.32
CA TYR A 101 16.06 20.47 -14.27
C TYR A 101 16.41 21.29 -15.49
N THR A 102 17.23 22.31 -15.25
CA THR A 102 17.91 23.09 -16.29
C THR A 102 19.38 23.23 -15.89
N VAL A 103 20.26 22.73 -16.75
CA VAL A 103 21.72 22.86 -16.63
C VAL A 103 22.16 24.05 -17.45
N TYR A 104 22.93 24.94 -16.85
CA TYR A 104 23.48 26.13 -17.49
C TYR A 104 24.98 25.97 -17.74
N GLY A 105 25.41 26.32 -18.95
CA GLY A 105 26.80 26.39 -19.36
C GLY A 105 27.41 27.77 -19.13
N GLU A 106 28.45 28.07 -19.91
CA GLU A 106 29.11 29.38 -19.87
C GLU A 106 28.16 30.50 -20.29
N GLY A 107 28.23 31.64 -19.59
CA GLY A 107 27.33 32.77 -19.84
C GLY A 107 25.87 32.54 -19.46
N ASN A 108 25.59 31.56 -18.58
CA ASN A 108 24.24 31.22 -18.10
C ASN A 108 23.27 30.77 -19.20
N GLN A 109 23.79 30.20 -20.29
CA GLN A 109 22.98 29.63 -21.36
C GLN A 109 22.54 28.20 -21.01
N PRO A 110 21.25 27.84 -21.20
CA PRO A 110 20.79 26.47 -20.94
C PRO A 110 21.41 25.49 -21.94
N ILE A 111 22.12 24.48 -21.44
CA ILE A 111 22.76 23.43 -22.27
C ILE A 111 22.04 22.09 -22.21
N ALA A 112 21.25 21.86 -21.16
CA ALA A 112 20.42 20.66 -21.02
C ALA A 112 19.20 20.94 -20.15
N GLU A 113 18.06 20.42 -20.58
CA GLU A 113 16.79 20.52 -19.85
C GLU A 113 16.10 19.16 -19.84
N GLY A 114 15.33 18.89 -18.79
CA GLY A 114 14.55 17.68 -18.72
C GLY A 114 13.75 17.54 -17.45
N GLU A 115 13.01 16.43 -17.37
CA GLU A 115 12.22 16.10 -16.20
C GLU A 115 12.14 14.58 -15.98
N PHE A 116 12.01 14.18 -14.72
CA PHE A 116 11.87 12.79 -14.33
C PHE A 116 11.03 12.63 -13.04
N PRO A 117 10.20 11.58 -12.95
CA PRO A 117 9.84 10.65 -14.02
C PRO A 117 8.97 11.34 -15.08
N ASN A 118 9.21 11.05 -16.36
CA ASN A 118 8.42 11.61 -17.47
C ASN A 118 8.16 10.56 -18.54
N ARG A 119 6.89 10.14 -18.66
CA ARG A 119 6.44 9.21 -19.68
C ARG A 119 6.09 9.88 -21.02
N ALA A 120 5.75 11.16 -20.99
CA ALA A 120 5.30 11.95 -22.14
C ALA A 120 6.46 12.63 -22.90
N ASN A 121 7.71 12.46 -22.46
CA ASN A 121 8.86 13.04 -23.14
C ASN A 121 8.88 12.58 -24.61
N PRO A 122 8.91 13.48 -25.61
CA PRO A 122 9.09 13.10 -27.01
C PRO A 122 10.38 12.30 -27.23
N ASN A 123 11.38 12.44 -26.35
CA ASN A 123 12.52 11.54 -26.22
C ASN A 123 12.17 10.28 -25.40
N HIS A 124 11.05 9.63 -25.74
CA HIS A 124 10.50 8.42 -25.10
C HIS A 124 11.54 7.28 -25.01
N ALA A 125 12.60 7.36 -25.82
CA ALA A 125 13.78 6.48 -25.76
C ALA A 125 14.60 6.56 -24.45
N THR A 126 14.56 7.66 -23.70
CA THR A 126 15.42 7.85 -22.51
C THR A 126 14.89 7.20 -21.23
N GLN A 127 13.59 6.93 -21.14
CA GLN A 127 12.95 6.29 -19.98
C GLN A 127 12.25 4.97 -20.34
N TRP A 128 12.46 4.48 -21.56
CA TRP A 128 12.09 3.15 -22.02
C TRP A 128 13.32 2.22 -22.01
N PRO A 129 13.19 0.92 -21.66
CA PRO A 129 12.00 0.18 -21.22
C PRO A 129 11.42 0.68 -19.89
N ARG A 130 10.19 0.23 -19.57
CA ARG A 130 9.42 0.59 -18.36
C ARG A 130 10.25 0.59 -17.05
N LEU A 131 11.27 -0.26 -16.98
CA LEU A 131 12.17 -0.34 -15.83
C LEU A 131 12.94 0.97 -15.57
N TRP A 132 13.33 1.73 -16.61
CA TRP A 132 13.99 3.02 -16.44
C TRP A 132 13.06 4.08 -15.89
N TYR A 133 11.83 4.16 -16.42
CA TYR A 133 10.80 5.01 -15.84
C TYR A 133 10.57 4.67 -14.36
N HIS A 134 10.46 3.38 -14.04
CA HIS A 134 10.28 2.93 -12.66
C HIS A 134 11.47 3.32 -11.77
N ARG A 135 12.70 3.23 -12.27
CA ARG A 135 13.89 3.67 -11.53
C ARG A 135 13.81 5.16 -11.18
N HIS A 136 13.42 6.01 -12.13
CA HIS A 136 13.28 7.44 -11.88
C HIS A 136 12.14 7.76 -10.92
N MET A 137 11.01 7.05 -11.02
CA MET A 137 9.92 7.14 -10.02
C MET A 137 10.45 6.81 -8.62
N MET A 138 11.17 5.68 -8.46
CA MET A 138 11.73 5.29 -7.17
C MET A 138 12.77 6.29 -6.64
N LEU A 139 13.54 6.95 -7.50
CA LEU A 139 14.46 8.01 -7.07
C LEU A 139 13.72 9.24 -6.49
N VAL A 140 12.58 9.61 -7.10
CA VAL A 140 11.73 10.68 -6.57
C VAL A 140 11.12 10.23 -5.24
N ASP A 141 10.56 9.03 -5.16
CA ASP A 141 9.94 8.53 -3.92
C ASP A 141 10.96 8.41 -2.77
N GLN A 142 12.15 7.87 -3.06
CA GLN A 142 13.21 7.71 -2.06
C GLN A 142 13.65 9.04 -1.44
N SER A 143 13.57 10.15 -2.20
CA SER A 143 13.90 11.48 -1.67
C SER A 143 12.94 11.98 -0.59
N THR A 144 11.81 11.28 -0.39
CA THR A 144 10.79 11.61 0.63
C THR A 144 10.92 10.72 1.87
N PHE A 145 11.35 9.46 1.71
CA PHE A 145 11.22 8.45 2.79
C PHE A 145 12.49 8.14 3.58
N ALA A 146 13.68 8.41 3.06
CA ALA A 146 14.90 7.98 3.75
C ALA A 146 15.22 8.92 4.91
N PRO A 147 15.33 8.47 6.17
CA PRO A 147 15.54 9.35 7.33
C PRO A 147 17.01 9.79 7.44
N LEU A 148 17.49 10.57 6.46
CA LEU A 148 18.87 11.07 6.42
C LEU A 148 19.06 12.37 7.21
N ALA A 149 17.98 13.11 7.48
CA ALA A 149 18.01 14.36 8.22
C ALA A 149 16.84 14.46 9.20
N PRO A 150 16.89 15.39 10.18
CA PRO A 150 15.84 15.56 11.18
C PRO A 150 14.45 15.82 10.60
N THR A 151 14.38 16.47 9.43
CA THR A 151 13.14 16.76 8.73
C THR A 151 13.08 16.11 7.34
N GLU A 152 11.85 15.85 6.87
CA GLU A 152 11.59 15.36 5.51
C GLU A 152 12.06 16.36 4.46
N GLU A 153 11.89 17.67 4.69
CA GLU A 153 12.34 18.71 3.76
C GLU A 153 13.86 18.73 3.62
N GLU A 154 14.61 18.64 4.74
CA GLU A 154 16.08 18.61 4.71
C GLU A 154 16.60 17.35 4.01
N THR A 155 15.99 16.19 4.31
CA THR A 155 16.26 14.93 3.63
C THR A 155 16.09 15.11 2.12
N ARG A 156 14.93 15.62 1.71
CA ARG A 156 14.62 15.82 0.29
C ARG A 156 15.59 16.79 -0.37
N ARG A 157 15.93 17.89 0.31
CA ARG A 157 16.94 18.85 -0.16
C ARG A 157 18.30 18.17 -0.38
N LEU A 158 18.74 17.28 0.52
CA LEU A 158 19.98 16.53 0.36
C LEU A 158 19.96 15.61 -0.87
N PHE A 159 18.87 14.86 -1.08
CA PHE A 159 18.71 14.05 -2.29
C PHE A 159 18.68 14.90 -3.57
N MET A 160 17.92 15.99 -3.55
CA MET A 160 17.85 16.93 -4.68
C MET A 160 19.24 17.51 -5.01
N ARG A 161 20.03 17.90 -4.02
CA ARG A 161 21.42 18.33 -4.21
C ARG A 161 22.26 17.21 -4.82
N SER A 162 22.13 15.98 -4.33
CA SER A 162 22.81 14.81 -4.89
C SER A 162 22.48 14.60 -6.38
N TYR A 163 21.19 14.65 -6.73
CA TYR A 163 20.72 14.53 -8.11
C TYR A 163 21.21 15.69 -8.98
N ALA A 164 21.15 16.91 -8.47
CA ALA A 164 21.60 18.11 -9.15
C ALA A 164 23.09 18.00 -9.50
N ARG A 165 23.93 17.59 -8.54
CA ARG A 165 25.37 17.38 -8.76
C ARG A 165 25.66 16.27 -9.75
N HIS A 166 24.92 15.17 -9.71
CA HIS A 166 25.05 14.10 -10.70
C HIS A 166 24.73 14.60 -12.12
N LEU A 167 23.62 15.31 -12.28
CA LEU A 167 23.21 15.89 -13.57
C LEU A 167 24.21 16.94 -14.07
N LEU A 168 24.73 17.78 -13.17
CA LEU A 168 25.74 18.77 -13.50
C LEU A 168 27.02 18.12 -14.03
N ARG A 169 27.51 17.05 -13.39
CA ARG A 169 28.65 16.26 -13.87
C ARG A 169 28.37 15.57 -15.20
N LYS A 170 27.17 15.01 -15.36
CA LYS A 170 26.75 14.29 -16.57
C LYS A 170 26.71 15.21 -17.80
N HIS A 171 26.27 16.45 -17.63
CA HIS A 171 26.10 17.42 -18.71
C HIS A 171 27.26 18.41 -18.85
N GLY A 172 28.21 18.44 -17.91
CA GLY A 172 29.38 19.32 -17.96
C GLY A 172 29.06 20.80 -17.83
N GLY A 173 28.00 21.16 -17.09
CA GLY A 173 27.58 22.55 -16.90
C GLY A 173 28.33 23.31 -15.80
N GLN A 174 28.13 24.63 -15.73
CA GLN A 174 28.64 25.50 -14.67
C GLN A 174 27.68 25.58 -13.47
N SER A 175 26.38 25.52 -13.72
CA SER A 175 25.35 25.48 -12.67
C SER A 175 24.13 24.68 -13.11
N ILE A 176 23.32 24.28 -12.15
CA ILE A 176 22.05 23.58 -12.39
C ILE A 176 20.99 24.13 -11.45
N LYS A 177 19.78 24.31 -11.98
CA LYS A 177 18.55 24.51 -11.20
C LYS A 177 17.74 23.22 -11.25
N LEU A 178 17.36 22.71 -10.08
CA LEU A 178 16.51 21.53 -9.93
C LEU A 178 15.29 21.90 -9.10
N GLU A 179 14.09 21.63 -9.62
CA GLU A 179 12.81 21.99 -9.01
C GLU A 179 11.98 20.74 -8.72
N SER A 180 11.47 20.63 -7.49
CA SER A 180 10.46 19.68 -7.07
C SER A 180 9.09 20.21 -7.43
N VAL A 181 8.39 19.53 -8.32
CA VAL A 181 7.04 19.89 -8.74
C VAL A 181 6.08 18.79 -8.31
N THR A 182 5.02 19.14 -7.61
CA THR A 182 3.94 18.22 -7.26
C THR A 182 2.77 18.45 -8.21
N HIS A 183 2.30 17.37 -8.83
CA HIS A 183 1.08 17.32 -9.64
C HIS A 183 -0.10 16.91 -8.76
N ASP A 184 -1.02 17.84 -8.54
CA ASP A 184 -2.25 17.58 -7.82
C ASP A 184 -3.19 16.73 -8.68
N LEU A 185 -3.49 15.53 -8.19
CA LEU A 185 -4.40 14.62 -8.87
C LEU A 185 -5.84 15.13 -8.76
N LEU A 186 -6.51 15.19 -9.90
CA LEU A 186 -7.94 15.46 -9.92
C LEU A 186 -8.70 14.33 -9.23
N MET A 187 -9.65 14.73 -8.38
CA MET A 187 -10.64 13.79 -7.87
C MET A 187 -11.55 13.33 -9.01
N PRO A 188 -12.17 12.13 -8.91
CA PRO A 188 -13.03 11.60 -9.97
C PRO A 188 -14.12 12.58 -10.43
N ASP A 189 -14.67 13.40 -9.54
CA ASP A 189 -15.73 14.36 -9.88
C ASP A 189 -15.18 15.54 -10.71
N GLY A 190 -13.93 15.95 -10.48
CA GLY A 190 -13.22 16.92 -11.32
C GLY A 190 -13.04 16.43 -12.74
N VAL A 191 -12.60 15.18 -12.92
CA VAL A 191 -12.48 14.56 -14.25
C VAL A 191 -13.84 14.42 -14.93
N LEU A 192 -14.88 13.99 -14.20
CA LEU A 192 -16.24 13.84 -14.74
C LEU A 192 -16.89 15.17 -15.12
N SER A 193 -16.51 16.27 -14.46
CA SER A 193 -16.93 17.62 -14.83
C SER A 193 -16.15 18.22 -16.01
N GLY A 194 -15.22 17.46 -16.60
CA GLY A 194 -14.47 17.86 -17.79
C GLY A 194 -13.19 18.65 -17.51
N GLN A 195 -12.72 18.70 -16.26
CA GLN A 195 -11.43 19.30 -15.95
C GLN A 195 -10.29 18.49 -16.59
N ASP A 196 -9.30 19.19 -17.14
CA ASP A 196 -8.14 18.56 -17.76
C ASP A 196 -7.18 18.06 -16.66
N PRO A 197 -6.91 16.74 -16.56
CA PRO A 197 -5.95 16.21 -15.59
C PRO A 197 -4.51 16.66 -15.83
N THR A 198 -4.23 17.29 -16.97
CA THR A 198 -2.91 17.81 -17.34
C THR A 198 -2.80 19.32 -17.25
N ASP A 199 -3.81 20.00 -16.69
CA ASP A 199 -3.81 21.45 -16.52
C ASP A 199 -2.53 21.94 -15.80
N PRO A 200 -1.79 22.90 -16.36
CA PRO A 200 -0.61 23.49 -15.73
C PRO A 200 -0.85 24.01 -14.31
N GLU A 201 -2.07 24.44 -13.97
CA GLU A 201 -2.43 24.91 -12.62
C GLU A 201 -2.37 23.81 -11.55
N LEU A 202 -2.46 22.53 -11.97
CA LEU A 202 -2.31 21.39 -11.08
C LEU A 202 -0.85 21.12 -10.70
N TYR A 203 0.12 21.84 -11.27
CA TYR A 203 1.55 21.65 -11.00
C TYR A 203 2.07 22.75 -10.07
N ARG A 204 2.46 22.38 -8.85
CA ARG A 204 2.98 23.31 -7.83
C ARG A 204 4.46 23.04 -7.56
N SER A 205 5.29 24.08 -7.66
CA SER A 205 6.70 24.00 -7.26
C SER A 205 6.81 24.08 -5.74
N GLU A 206 7.42 23.08 -5.11
CA GLU A 206 7.56 22.99 -3.66
C GLU A 206 8.96 23.37 -3.17
N LEU A 207 10.00 22.97 -3.91
CA LEU A 207 11.38 23.13 -3.49
C LEU A 207 12.27 23.36 -4.71
N THR A 208 13.22 24.28 -4.58
CA THR A 208 14.23 24.55 -5.62
C THR A 208 15.62 24.45 -5.01
N VAL A 209 16.51 23.76 -5.72
CA VAL A 209 17.93 23.65 -5.38
C VAL A 209 18.75 24.18 -6.56
N VAL A 210 19.78 24.95 -6.23
CA VAL A 210 20.78 25.40 -7.21
C VAL A 210 22.14 24.87 -6.76
N GLU A 211 22.84 24.18 -7.64
CA GLU A 211 24.21 23.70 -7.42
C GLU A 211 25.13 24.26 -8.49
N ARG A 212 26.39 24.47 -8.14
CA ARG A 212 27.41 25.03 -9.02
C ARG A 212 28.60 24.08 -9.13
N ALA A 213 29.34 24.20 -10.23
CA ALA A 213 30.45 23.29 -10.53
C ALA A 213 31.58 23.38 -9.48
N ASP A 214 31.81 24.57 -8.93
CA ASP A 214 32.79 24.85 -7.86
C ASP A 214 32.41 24.23 -6.50
N GLN A 215 31.18 23.76 -6.34
CA GLN A 215 30.67 23.15 -5.10
C GLN A 215 30.62 21.62 -5.17
N LEU A 216 30.95 21.02 -6.31
CA LEU A 216 30.78 19.59 -6.56
C LEU A 216 31.59 18.69 -5.60
N ASP A 217 32.75 19.17 -5.17
CA ASP A 217 33.69 18.42 -4.32
C ASP A 217 33.43 18.62 -2.82
N GLN A 218 32.55 19.55 -2.46
CA GLN A 218 32.17 19.75 -1.05
C GLN A 218 31.33 18.56 -0.59
N PRO A 219 31.51 18.03 0.64
CA PRO A 219 30.65 16.97 1.13
C PRO A 219 29.18 17.43 1.22
N LEU A 220 28.23 16.56 0.84
CA LEU A 220 26.80 16.85 0.93
C LEU A 220 26.28 16.75 2.37
N LEU A 221 26.82 15.78 3.11
CA LEU A 221 26.48 15.51 4.50
C LEU A 221 27.61 16.06 5.38
N PRO A 222 27.27 16.75 6.47
CA PRO A 222 28.16 16.95 7.62
C PRO A 222 28.94 15.69 8.02
N GLU A 223 30.21 15.84 8.39
CA GLU A 223 31.09 14.70 8.75
C GLU A 223 30.60 13.93 9.99
N ASP A 224 29.88 14.59 10.90
CA ASP A 224 29.32 14.02 12.12
C ASP A 224 28.18 13.03 11.87
N MET A 225 27.50 13.09 10.71
CA MET A 225 26.49 12.10 10.31
C MET A 225 27.06 10.75 9.87
N PHE A 226 28.37 10.65 9.62
CA PHE A 226 29.03 9.41 9.20
C PHE A 226 29.62 8.59 10.35
N GLN A 227 29.38 8.96 11.61
CA GLN A 227 29.75 8.09 12.72
C GLN A 227 28.71 6.96 12.82
N PRO A 228 28.99 5.72 12.34
CA PRO A 228 28.12 4.62 12.69
C PRO A 228 28.04 4.58 14.21
N PRO A 229 26.86 4.35 14.81
CA PRO A 229 26.80 4.08 16.24
C PRO A 229 27.82 2.97 16.49
N ALA A 230 28.75 3.21 17.43
CA ALA A 230 29.77 2.21 17.78
C ALA A 230 29.05 0.89 17.92
N GLU A 231 29.43 -0.09 17.09
CA GLU A 231 28.77 -1.39 17.03
C GLU A 231 28.78 -1.94 18.46
N LEU A 232 27.62 -1.88 19.12
CA LEU A 232 27.46 -2.40 20.46
C LEU A 232 27.50 -3.91 20.28
N LEU A 233 28.70 -4.48 20.44
CA LEU A 233 28.83 -5.92 20.61
C LEU A 233 27.77 -6.34 21.62
N PRO A 234 26.94 -7.36 21.31
CA PRO A 234 25.95 -7.84 22.25
C PRO A 234 26.69 -8.12 23.56
N GLN A 235 26.35 -7.34 24.61
CA GLN A 235 26.97 -7.50 25.91
C GLN A 235 26.76 -8.95 26.30
N GLY A 236 27.84 -9.74 26.25
CA GLY A 236 27.84 -11.11 26.70
C GLY A 236 27.24 -11.12 28.10
N GLY A 237 26.09 -11.79 28.25
CA GLY A 237 25.44 -11.94 29.54
C GLY A 237 26.44 -12.49 30.57
N PRO A 238 26.24 -12.18 31.86
CA PRO A 238 27.15 -12.63 32.89
C PRO A 238 27.21 -14.16 32.88
N ALA A 239 28.43 -14.70 32.81
CA ALA A 239 28.68 -16.08 33.18
C ALA A 239 28.31 -16.23 34.67
N GLN A 240 27.19 -16.90 34.93
CA GLN A 240 26.84 -17.49 36.22
C GLN A 240 26.51 -18.96 35.99
#